data_AF-A0A412EKN0-F1
#
_entry.id   AF-A0A412EKN0-F1
#
_cell.length_a   1.000
_cell.length_b   1.000
_cell.length_c   1.000
_cell.angle_alpha   90.00
_cell.angle_beta   90.00
_cell.angle_gamma   90.00
#
_symmetry.space_group_name_H-M   'P 1'
#
loop_
_entity.id
_entity.type
_entity.pdbx_description
1 polymer ?
#
loop_
_entity_poly.entity_id
_entity_poly.type
_entity_poly.pdbx_seq_one_letter_code
_entity_poly.pdbx_strand_id
1 'polypeptide(L)'
;PADPDVKNFSFTVVNEEVYYRENSVMNCMELPAMTAERVKGMVKIRDVTNELIRCQMEEGSDEQITKLQEKLNEEYDIFTAKYGLISSNANKRAFSQDSSYCLLTSLEFLDDKGELKRKADIFTKRTIRRAETVTSVDTASEALAVCIGERAGVDLSYMAQLSGKTEEELTEELAGVIFKNPISEKWEPSDEYLSGNVREKLQIA
;
A
#
# COMPACT_ATOMS: atom_id res chain seq x y z
N PRO A 1 14.78 18.11 23.47
CA PRO A 1 15.29 17.46 22.24
C PRO A 1 14.15 16.69 21.58
N ALA A 2 14.20 16.48 20.26
CA ALA A 2 13.16 15.70 19.57
C ALA A 2 13.14 14.24 20.00
N ASP A 3 11.94 13.72 20.18
CA ASP A 3 11.70 12.28 20.27
C ASP A 3 11.88 11.67 18.86
N PRO A 4 12.80 10.71 18.68
CA PRO A 4 13.04 10.10 17.38
C PRO A 4 11.83 9.29 16.86
N ASP A 5 10.97 8.78 17.75
CA ASP A 5 9.82 7.94 17.40
C ASP A 5 8.61 8.75 16.90
N VAL A 6 8.61 10.06 17.16
CA VAL A 6 7.56 10.98 16.69
C VAL A 6 7.92 11.49 15.30
N LYS A 7 7.09 11.28 14.28
CA LYS A 7 7.38 11.79 12.93
C LYS A 7 7.55 13.32 12.91
N ASN A 8 8.46 13.83 12.07
CA ASN A 8 8.64 15.29 11.91
C ASN A 8 7.31 15.95 11.45
N PHE A 9 7.06 17.19 11.89
CA PHE A 9 5.83 17.95 11.63
C PHE A 9 4.56 17.21 12.06
N SER A 10 4.58 16.63 13.26
CA SER A 10 3.46 15.85 13.78
C SER A 10 3.23 16.13 15.26
N PHE A 11 1.98 16.06 15.69
CA PHE A 11 1.61 16.15 17.11
C PHE A 11 1.90 14.84 17.83
N THR A 12 2.12 14.89 19.13
CA THR A 12 2.11 13.73 20.03
C THR A 12 1.59 14.17 21.40
N VAL A 13 1.25 13.20 22.23
CA VAL A 13 0.74 13.45 23.59
C VAL A 13 1.68 12.80 24.60
N VAL A 14 2.27 13.60 25.48
CA VAL A 14 3.16 13.14 26.55
C VAL A 14 2.62 13.69 27.86
N ASN A 15 2.33 12.82 28.83
CA ASN A 15 1.75 13.21 30.13
C ASN A 15 0.51 14.13 29.99
N GLU A 16 -0.39 13.78 29.07
CA GLU A 16 -1.61 14.56 28.74
C GLU A 16 -1.38 15.94 28.11
N GLU A 17 -0.14 16.35 27.87
CA GLU A 17 0.20 17.58 27.16
C GLU A 17 0.42 17.30 25.67
N VAL A 18 0.01 18.25 24.83
CA VAL A 18 0.22 18.16 23.38
C VAL A 18 1.57 18.77 23.04
N TYR A 19 2.39 17.98 22.35
CA TYR A 19 3.65 18.44 21.77
C TYR A 19 3.56 18.42 20.24
N TYR A 20 4.27 19.32 19.58
CA TYR A 20 4.46 19.32 18.14
C TYR A 20 5.95 19.18 17.82
N ARG A 21 6.33 18.16 17.05
CA ARG A 21 7.70 17.99 16.60
C ARG A 21 7.97 18.89 15.41
N GLU A 22 8.97 19.76 15.55
CA GLU A 22 9.53 20.53 14.45
C GLU A 22 11.04 20.29 14.38
N ASN A 23 11.46 19.57 13.35
CA ASN A 23 12.82 19.11 13.11
C ASN A 23 13.40 18.34 14.32
N SER A 24 14.30 18.99 15.05
CA SER A 24 15.02 18.43 16.21
C SER A 24 14.46 18.91 17.56
N VAL A 25 13.29 19.58 17.55
CA VAL A 25 12.67 20.19 18.73
C VAL A 25 11.27 19.63 18.95
N MET A 26 10.91 19.43 20.21
CA MET A 26 9.54 19.16 20.68
C MET A 26 9.00 20.42 21.31
N ASN A 27 8.00 21.02 20.69
CA ASN A 27 7.37 22.23 21.18
C ASN A 27 6.13 21.85 21.99
N CYS A 28 6.08 22.20 23.27
CA CYS A 28 4.85 22.07 24.05
C CYS A 28 3.83 23.10 23.53
N MET A 29 2.63 22.63 23.20
CA MET A 29 1.61 23.44 22.53
C MET A 29 0.64 24.02 23.55
N GLU A 30 0.65 25.34 23.71
CA GLU A 30 -0.36 26.05 24.49
C GLU A 30 -1.66 26.19 23.67
N LEU A 31 -2.52 25.19 23.77
CA LEU A 31 -3.79 25.12 23.06
C LEU A 31 -4.96 25.38 24.00
N PRO A 32 -6.03 26.07 23.55
CA PRO A 32 -7.29 26.08 24.29
C PRO A 32 -7.76 24.66 24.60
N ALA A 33 -8.35 24.42 25.77
CA ALA A 33 -8.72 23.09 26.24
C ALA A 33 -9.47 22.26 25.17
N MET A 34 -10.43 22.87 24.47
CA MET A 34 -11.18 22.19 23.43
C MET A 34 -10.36 21.83 22.18
N THR A 35 -9.39 22.67 21.81
CA THR A 35 -8.47 22.38 20.70
C THR A 35 -7.49 21.27 21.11
N ALA A 36 -6.96 21.32 22.34
CA ALA A 36 -6.08 20.28 22.86
C ALA A 36 -6.78 18.91 22.84
N GLU A 37 -8.03 18.84 23.29
CA GLU A 37 -8.80 17.59 23.30
C GLU A 37 -9.11 17.07 21.89
N ARG A 38 -9.36 17.95 20.91
CA ARG A 38 -9.47 17.55 19.50
C ARG A 38 -8.15 16.97 18.97
N VAL A 39 -7.03 17.65 19.22
CA VAL A 39 -5.71 17.19 18.79
C VAL A 39 -5.39 15.82 19.40
N LYS A 40 -5.62 15.63 20.71
CA LYS A 40 -5.42 14.35 21.39
C LYS A 40 -6.23 13.22 20.75
N GLY A 41 -7.51 13.46 20.46
CA GLY A 41 -8.37 12.46 19.80
C GLY A 41 -7.88 12.10 18.39
N MET A 42 -7.46 13.10 17.61
CA MET A 42 -6.92 12.89 16.27
C MET A 42 -5.56 12.18 16.28
N VAL A 43 -4.69 12.47 17.27
CA VAL A 43 -3.45 11.70 17.51
C VAL A 43 -3.77 10.23 17.76
N LYS A 44 -4.75 9.91 18.63
CA LYS A 44 -5.13 8.52 18.89
C LYS A 44 -5.59 7.78 17.63
N ILE A 45 -6.49 8.38 16.85
CA ILE A 45 -6.97 7.79 15.59
C ILE A 45 -5.80 7.58 14.63
N ARG A 46 -4.91 8.58 14.50
CA ARG A 46 -3.73 8.51 13.63
C ARG A 46 -2.82 7.37 14.03
N ASP A 47 -2.52 7.25 15.32
CA ASP A 47 -1.57 6.26 15.82
C ASP A 47 -2.12 4.83 15.60
N VAL A 48 -3.40 4.60 15.87
CA VAL A 48 -4.05 3.31 15.56
C VAL A 48 -4.12 3.05 14.06
N THR A 49 -4.38 4.08 13.24
CA THR A 49 -4.39 3.94 11.78
C THR A 49 -3.02 3.54 11.24
N ASN A 50 -1.94 4.18 11.71
CA ASN A 50 -0.58 3.83 11.32
C ASN A 50 -0.18 2.45 11.83
N GLU A 51 -0.58 2.07 13.04
CA GLU A 51 -0.38 0.73 13.59
C GLU A 51 -1.07 -0.34 12.73
N LEU A 52 -2.30 -0.09 12.29
CA LEU A 52 -3.06 -0.96 11.40
C LEU A 52 -2.42 -1.05 10.01
N ILE A 53 -1.97 0.06 9.43
CA ILE A 53 -1.25 0.07 8.14
C ILE A 53 0.01 -0.76 8.24
N ARG A 54 0.83 -0.54 9.28
CA ARG A 54 2.06 -1.31 9.51
C ARG A 54 1.76 -2.79 9.69
N CYS A 55 0.76 -3.14 10.51
CA CYS A 55 0.34 -4.52 10.72
C CYS A 55 -0.06 -5.21 9.41
N GLN A 56 -0.81 -4.53 8.53
CA GLN A 56 -1.16 -5.09 7.23
C GLN A 56 0.04 -5.20 6.27
N MET A 57 0.95 -4.22 6.29
CA MET A 57 2.20 -4.26 5.50
C MET A 57 3.13 -5.40 5.92
N GLU A 58 3.18 -5.70 7.21
CA GLU A 58 3.99 -6.78 7.81
C GLU A 58 3.26 -8.14 7.78
N GLU A 59 2.15 -8.26 7.04
CA GLU A 59 1.35 -9.47 6.90
C GLU A 59 0.88 -10.06 8.24
N GLY A 60 0.49 -9.17 9.17
CA GLY A 60 -0.08 -9.56 10.46
C GLY A 60 -1.27 -10.52 10.32
N SER A 61 -1.47 -11.32 11.38
CA SER A 61 -2.59 -12.27 11.46
C SER A 61 -3.94 -11.58 11.36
N ASP A 62 -4.96 -12.32 10.94
CA ASP A 62 -6.32 -11.78 10.86
C ASP A 62 -6.82 -11.34 12.23
N GLU A 63 -6.47 -12.04 13.31
CA GLU A 63 -6.82 -11.63 14.68
C GLU A 63 -6.21 -10.28 15.07
N GLN A 64 -4.94 -10.03 14.73
CA GLN A 64 -4.29 -8.74 15.00
C GLN A 64 -4.93 -7.61 14.21
N ILE A 65 -5.24 -7.85 12.92
CA ILE A 65 -5.89 -6.87 12.05
C ILE A 65 -7.30 -6.55 12.58
N THR A 66 -8.10 -7.56 12.88
CA THR A 66 -9.46 -7.36 13.42
C THR A 66 -9.42 -6.56 14.72
N LYS A 67 -8.52 -6.87 15.65
CA LYS A 67 -8.37 -6.11 16.90
C LYS A 67 -8.03 -4.64 16.66
N LEU A 68 -7.14 -4.34 15.71
CA LEU A 68 -6.78 -2.97 15.37
C LEU A 68 -7.91 -2.24 14.63
N GLN A 69 -8.69 -2.94 13.81
CA GLN A 69 -9.88 -2.41 13.17
C GLN A 69 -10.98 -2.06 14.17
N GLU A 70 -11.24 -2.92 15.16
CA GLU A 70 -12.18 -2.66 16.25
C GLU A 70 -11.76 -1.42 17.04
N LYS A 71 -10.47 -1.35 17.43
CA LYS A 71 -9.90 -0.18 18.12
C LYS A 71 -10.01 1.09 17.29
N LEU A 72 -9.74 1.03 15.98
CA LEU A 72 -9.87 2.18 15.10
C LEU A 72 -11.32 2.64 14.99
N ASN A 73 -12.28 1.71 14.91
CA ASN A 73 -13.70 2.04 14.93
C ASN A 73 -14.11 2.74 16.23
N GLU A 74 -13.71 2.17 17.38
CA GLU A 74 -14.03 2.72 18.70
C GLU A 74 -13.51 4.15 18.86
N GLU A 75 -12.22 4.39 18.61
CA GLU A 75 -11.61 5.72 18.74
C GLU A 75 -12.23 6.74 17.77
N TYR A 76 -12.56 6.30 16.54
CA TYR A 76 -13.24 7.15 15.56
C TYR A 76 -14.67 7.49 16.00
N ASP A 77 -15.45 6.53 16.49
CA ASP A 77 -16.84 6.75 16.90
C ASP A 77 -16.92 7.63 18.15
N ILE A 78 -16.03 7.41 19.13
CA ILE A 78 -15.89 8.28 20.31
C ILE A 78 -15.56 9.72 19.87
N PHE A 79 -14.60 9.88 18.96
CA PHE A 79 -14.18 11.20 18.48
C PHE A 79 -15.32 11.91 17.74
N THR A 80 -15.93 11.24 16.75
CA THR A 80 -16.95 11.86 15.89
C THR A 80 -18.23 12.18 16.64
N ALA A 81 -18.61 11.38 17.65
CA ALA A 81 -19.74 11.68 18.53
C ALA A 81 -19.58 13.02 19.28
N LYS A 82 -18.34 13.38 19.66
CA LYS A 82 -18.05 14.59 20.44
C LYS A 82 -17.64 15.78 19.58
N TYR A 83 -16.91 15.54 18.49
CA TYR A 83 -16.20 16.57 17.74
C TYR A 83 -16.65 16.71 16.29
N GLY A 84 -17.54 15.83 15.82
CA GLY A 84 -17.94 15.73 14.42
C GLY A 84 -16.84 15.10 13.55
N LEU A 85 -17.07 15.12 12.24
CA LEU A 85 -16.18 14.53 11.24
C LEU A 85 -14.75 15.08 11.33
N ILE A 86 -13.76 14.22 11.13
CA ILE A 86 -12.33 14.55 11.03
C ILE A 86 -12.12 15.67 10.01
N SER A 87 -12.82 15.59 8.88
CA SER A 87 -12.78 16.58 7.78
C SER A 87 -13.47 17.93 8.09
N SER A 88 -14.16 18.06 9.22
CA SER A 88 -14.84 19.31 9.58
C SER A 88 -13.88 20.49 9.75
N ASN A 89 -14.34 21.71 9.47
CA ASN A 89 -13.51 22.91 9.56
C ASN A 89 -12.86 23.13 10.94
N ALA A 90 -13.53 22.74 12.03
CA ALA A 90 -13.00 22.86 13.38
C ALA A 90 -11.81 21.90 13.61
N ASN A 91 -11.96 20.64 13.18
CA ASN A 91 -10.90 19.63 13.28
C ASN A 91 -9.74 19.93 12.33
N LYS A 92 -10.04 20.39 11.11
CA LYS A 92 -9.04 20.90 10.18
C LYS A 92 -8.18 21.99 10.81
N ARG A 93 -8.80 23.03 11.40
CA ARG A 93 -8.05 24.12 12.04
C ARG A 93 -7.19 23.65 13.22
N ALA A 94 -7.66 22.64 13.96
CA ALA A 94 -6.92 22.09 15.10
C ALA A 94 -5.71 21.26 14.67
N PHE A 95 -5.78 20.56 13.54
CA PHE A 95 -4.83 19.48 13.21
C PHE A 95 -4.14 19.60 11.85
N SER A 96 -4.46 20.60 11.02
CA SER A 96 -3.94 20.68 9.64
C SER A 96 -2.42 20.83 9.52
N GLN A 97 -1.72 21.16 10.61
CA GLN A 97 -0.26 21.23 10.64
C GLN A 97 0.39 19.85 10.76
N ASP A 98 -0.38 18.83 11.19
CA ASP A 98 0.12 17.47 11.28
C ASP A 98 0.31 16.84 9.91
N SER A 99 1.48 16.25 9.68
CA SER A 99 1.84 15.61 8.41
C SER A 99 0.90 14.45 8.02
N SER A 100 0.16 13.88 8.97
CA SER A 100 -0.81 12.81 8.76
C SER A 100 -2.25 13.29 8.64
N TYR A 101 -2.52 14.60 8.60
CA TYR A 101 -3.90 15.10 8.46
C TYR A 101 -4.59 14.56 7.19
N CYS A 102 -3.88 14.51 6.05
CA CYS A 102 -4.43 13.95 4.81
C CYS A 102 -4.80 12.46 4.94
N LEU A 103 -3.99 11.68 5.66
CA LEU A 103 -4.30 10.28 5.97
C LEU A 103 -5.59 10.18 6.77
N LEU A 104 -5.74 10.97 7.82
CA LEU A 104 -6.96 10.97 8.63
C LEU A 104 -8.19 11.36 7.81
N THR A 105 -8.10 12.35 6.92
CA THR A 105 -9.23 12.70 6.06
C THR A 105 -9.59 11.60 5.05
N SER A 106 -8.64 10.74 4.68
CA SER A 106 -8.92 9.59 3.79
C SER A 106 -9.76 8.49 4.45
N LEU A 107 -9.94 8.55 5.78
CA LEU A 107 -10.83 7.65 6.53
C LEU A 107 -12.31 7.92 6.26
N GLU A 108 -12.66 9.08 5.69
CA GLU A 108 -14.02 9.55 5.47
C GLU A 108 -14.33 9.69 3.98
N PHE A 109 -15.34 8.97 3.49
CA PHE A 109 -15.91 9.22 2.17
C PHE A 109 -17.14 10.11 2.35
N LEU A 110 -17.05 11.34 1.86
CA LEU A 110 -18.14 12.32 1.94
C LEU A 110 -19.00 12.30 0.67
N ASP A 111 -20.25 12.73 0.79
CA ASP A 111 -21.12 13.03 -0.36
C ASP A 111 -20.94 14.48 -0.87
N ASP A 112 -21.73 14.86 -1.88
CA ASP A 112 -21.67 16.19 -2.49
C ASP A 112 -22.07 17.33 -1.53
N LYS A 113 -22.70 17.00 -0.39
CA LYS A 113 -23.11 17.95 0.66
C LYS A 113 -22.08 18.04 1.78
N GLY A 114 -21.02 17.22 1.74
CA GLY A 114 -20.02 17.13 2.81
C GLY A 114 -20.46 16.29 3.99
N GLU A 115 -21.51 15.48 3.84
CA GLU A 115 -21.97 14.53 4.86
C GLU A 115 -21.22 13.20 4.73
N LEU A 116 -21.02 12.49 5.84
CA LEU A 116 -20.34 11.20 5.82
C LEU A 116 -21.20 10.16 5.10
N LYS A 117 -20.78 9.76 3.90
CA LYS A 117 -21.42 8.68 3.13
C LYS A 117 -21.05 7.31 3.69
N ARG A 118 -19.76 7.10 4.01
CA ARG A 118 -19.24 5.87 4.63
C ARG A 118 -17.82 6.06 5.18
N LYS A 119 -17.43 5.17 6.10
CA LYS A 119 -16.03 5.00 6.51
C LYS A 119 -15.20 4.33 5.41
N ALA A 120 -13.90 4.51 5.46
CA ALA A 120 -12.97 3.83 4.55
C ALA A 120 -12.92 2.31 4.76
N ASP A 121 -12.48 1.59 3.75
CA ASP A 121 -12.46 0.12 3.77
C ASP A 121 -11.52 -0.44 4.84
N ILE A 122 -10.49 0.31 5.23
CA ILE A 122 -9.52 -0.10 6.25
C ILE A 122 -10.17 -0.40 7.62
N PHE A 123 -11.34 0.17 7.90
CA PHE A 123 -12.11 -0.09 9.13
C PHE A 123 -12.70 -1.51 9.21
N THR A 124 -12.84 -2.21 8.08
CA THR A 124 -13.54 -3.51 8.03
C THR A 124 -12.85 -4.57 7.18
N LYS A 125 -11.86 -4.19 6.37
CA LYS A 125 -11.19 -5.07 5.43
C LYS A 125 -9.68 -4.84 5.45
N ARG A 126 -8.93 -5.91 5.14
CA ARG A 126 -7.51 -5.79 4.79
C ARG A 126 -7.41 -5.07 3.45
N THR A 127 -6.82 -3.86 3.44
CA THR A 127 -6.67 -2.99 2.26
C THR A 127 -5.25 -3.00 1.69
N ILE A 128 -4.28 -3.49 2.46
CA ILE A 128 -2.89 -3.64 2.02
C ILE A 128 -2.57 -5.13 2.04
N ARG A 129 -2.14 -5.67 0.90
CA ARG A 129 -1.59 -7.01 0.76
C ARG A 129 -0.34 -6.92 -0.08
N ARG A 130 0.66 -7.73 0.25
CA ARG A 130 1.78 -7.95 -0.66
C ARG A 130 1.22 -8.56 -1.95
N ALA A 131 1.79 -8.18 -3.09
CA ALA A 131 1.57 -8.94 -4.31
C ALA A 131 2.09 -10.37 -4.03
N GLU A 132 1.18 -11.34 -4.00
CA GLU A 132 1.57 -12.75 -3.95
C GLU A 132 2.31 -13.04 -5.25
N THR A 133 3.61 -13.35 -5.15
CA THR A 133 4.35 -13.92 -6.27
C THR A 133 3.77 -15.30 -6.51
N VAL A 134 3.38 -15.59 -7.75
CA VAL A 134 2.92 -16.94 -8.08
C VAL A 134 4.10 -17.88 -7.83
N THR A 135 3.94 -18.87 -6.94
CA THR A 135 5.05 -19.76 -6.56
C THR A 135 5.02 -21.09 -7.29
N SER A 136 3.91 -21.43 -7.95
CA SER A 136 3.75 -22.65 -8.74
C SER A 136 2.64 -22.47 -9.77
N VAL A 137 2.78 -23.10 -10.93
CA VAL A 137 1.77 -23.19 -12.00
C VAL A 137 1.81 -24.57 -12.63
N ASP A 138 0.73 -25.00 -13.28
CA ASP A 138 0.63 -26.34 -13.84
C ASP A 138 1.08 -26.40 -15.32
N THR A 139 1.01 -25.26 -16.03
CA THR A 139 1.24 -25.20 -17.48
C THR A 139 2.35 -24.25 -17.90
N ALA A 140 3.00 -24.52 -19.03
CA ALA A 140 4.02 -23.63 -19.60
C ALA A 140 3.44 -22.24 -19.97
N SER A 141 2.19 -22.20 -20.42
CA SER A 141 1.48 -20.95 -20.74
C SER A 141 1.23 -20.07 -19.52
N GLU A 142 0.86 -20.66 -18.38
CA GLU A 142 0.74 -19.93 -17.12
C GLU A 142 2.10 -19.44 -16.63
N ALA A 143 3.14 -20.28 -16.74
CA ALA A 143 4.52 -19.89 -16.38
C ALA A 143 4.99 -18.70 -17.22
N LEU A 144 4.69 -18.71 -18.52
CA LEU A 144 5.00 -17.61 -19.43
C LEU A 144 4.26 -16.32 -19.03
N ALA A 145 2.96 -16.41 -18.73
CA ALA A 145 2.17 -15.25 -18.32
C ALA A 145 2.71 -14.61 -17.02
N VAL A 146 3.06 -15.43 -16.03
CA VAL A 146 3.71 -14.97 -14.79
C VAL A 146 5.07 -14.36 -15.08
N CYS A 147 5.89 -15.00 -15.90
CA CYS A 147 7.22 -14.52 -16.26
C CYS A 147 7.17 -13.16 -16.98
N ILE A 148 6.24 -12.97 -17.92
CA ILE A 148 6.03 -11.67 -18.58
C ILE A 148 5.57 -10.63 -17.56
N GLY A 149 4.61 -10.97 -16.70
CA GLY A 149 4.09 -10.07 -15.67
C GLY A 149 5.14 -9.62 -14.66
N GLU A 150 6.07 -10.50 -14.27
CA GLU A 150 7.05 -10.22 -13.22
C GLU A 150 8.43 -9.78 -13.74
N ARG A 151 8.85 -10.25 -14.92
CA ARG A 151 10.19 -10.00 -15.48
C ARG A 151 10.18 -9.23 -16.80
N ALA A 152 9.00 -8.89 -17.34
CA ALA A 152 8.84 -8.17 -18.61
C ALA A 152 9.58 -8.83 -19.79
N GLY A 153 9.63 -10.17 -19.82
CA GLY A 153 10.27 -10.95 -20.87
C GLY A 153 10.21 -12.46 -20.60
N VAL A 154 10.73 -13.27 -21.53
CA VAL A 154 10.81 -14.74 -21.37
C VAL A 154 12.10 -15.12 -20.65
N ASP A 155 11.97 -15.72 -19.47
CA ASP A 155 13.05 -16.26 -18.67
C ASP A 155 12.74 -17.74 -18.37
N LEU A 156 13.33 -18.63 -19.19
CA LEU A 156 13.04 -20.07 -19.12
C LEU A 156 13.43 -20.67 -17.78
N SER A 157 14.52 -20.22 -17.18
CA SER A 157 14.96 -20.70 -15.87
C SER A 157 13.95 -20.33 -14.77
N TYR A 158 13.37 -19.13 -14.84
CA TYR A 158 12.29 -18.74 -13.93
C TYR A 158 11.01 -19.55 -14.17
N MET A 159 10.62 -19.72 -15.43
CA MET A 159 9.45 -20.52 -15.80
C MET A 159 9.58 -21.99 -15.38
N ALA A 160 10.79 -22.56 -15.46
CA ALA A 160 11.10 -23.91 -15.00
C ALA A 160 10.93 -24.05 -13.49
N GLN A 161 11.36 -23.03 -12.71
CA GLN A 161 11.13 -23.01 -11.26
C GLN A 161 9.64 -22.97 -10.90
N LEU A 162 8.84 -22.23 -11.66
CA LEU A 162 7.40 -22.10 -11.41
C LEU A 162 6.60 -23.35 -11.80
N SER A 163 6.95 -23.98 -12.92
CA SER A 163 6.17 -25.11 -13.46
C SER A 163 6.72 -26.48 -13.08
N GLY A 164 7.95 -26.55 -12.58
CA GLY A 164 8.68 -27.80 -12.38
C GLY A 164 9.12 -28.50 -13.67
N LYS A 165 8.88 -27.88 -14.84
CA LYS A 165 9.26 -28.40 -16.16
C LYS A 165 10.68 -28.04 -16.53
N THR A 166 11.30 -28.79 -17.44
CA THR A 166 12.61 -28.41 -18.00
C THR A 166 12.47 -27.29 -19.02
N GLU A 167 13.57 -26.59 -19.32
CA GLU A 167 13.56 -25.55 -20.35
C GLU A 167 13.19 -26.13 -21.73
N GLU A 168 13.59 -27.37 -22.02
CA GLU A 168 13.21 -28.07 -23.25
C GLU A 168 11.70 -28.28 -23.34
N GLU A 169 11.08 -28.82 -22.29
CA GLU A 169 9.62 -29.04 -22.22
C GLU A 169 8.86 -27.71 -22.38
N LEU A 170 9.35 -26.64 -21.75
CA LEU A 170 8.77 -25.30 -21.88
C LEU A 170 8.84 -24.78 -23.31
N THR A 171 9.99 -24.92 -23.98
CA THR A 171 10.15 -24.45 -25.37
C THR A 171 9.34 -25.27 -26.37
N GLU A 172 9.15 -26.57 -26.11
CA GLU A 172 8.31 -27.45 -26.93
C GLU A 172 6.82 -27.11 -26.77
N GLU A 173 6.34 -26.97 -25.53
CA GLU A 173 4.95 -26.62 -25.25
C GLU A 173 4.57 -25.20 -25.71
N LEU A 174 5.53 -24.28 -25.70
CA LEU A 174 5.35 -22.89 -26.13
C LEU A 174 5.79 -22.64 -27.58
N ALA A 175 6.00 -23.70 -28.36
CA ALA A 175 6.36 -23.59 -29.76
C ALA A 175 5.30 -22.76 -30.52
N GLY A 176 5.74 -21.71 -31.20
CA GLY A 176 4.87 -20.77 -31.91
C GLY A 176 4.31 -19.63 -31.05
N VAL A 177 4.50 -19.67 -29.74
CA VAL A 177 4.15 -18.58 -28.80
C VAL A 177 5.39 -17.76 -28.43
N ILE A 178 6.53 -18.42 -28.26
CA ILE A 178 7.84 -17.81 -28.03
C ILE A 178 8.82 -18.18 -29.14
N PHE A 179 9.77 -17.31 -29.42
CA PHE A 179 10.79 -17.50 -30.45
C PHE A 179 12.16 -17.09 -29.91
N LYS A 180 13.20 -17.84 -30.29
CA LYS A 180 14.57 -17.44 -30.00
C LYS A 180 15.02 -16.43 -31.03
N ASN A 181 15.28 -15.19 -30.62
CA ASN A 181 15.78 -14.16 -31.50
C ASN A 181 17.22 -14.50 -31.91
N PRO A 182 17.52 -14.66 -33.22
CA PRO A 182 18.84 -15.10 -33.69
C PRO A 182 19.92 -14.03 -33.54
N ILE A 183 19.55 -12.76 -33.30
CA ILE A 183 20.49 -11.65 -33.12
C ILE A 183 20.87 -11.50 -31.65
N SER A 184 19.88 -11.53 -30.75
CA SER A 184 20.10 -11.36 -29.31
C SER A 184 20.35 -12.67 -28.57
N GLU A 185 20.06 -13.80 -29.22
CA GLU A 185 20.00 -15.17 -28.66
C GLU A 185 19.04 -15.34 -27.48
N LYS A 186 18.14 -14.37 -27.26
CA LYS A 186 17.14 -14.39 -26.19
C LYS A 186 15.80 -14.93 -26.67
N TRP A 187 15.07 -15.55 -25.76
CA TRP A 187 13.67 -15.90 -25.99
C TRP A 187 12.79 -14.66 -25.88
N GLU A 188 11.95 -14.45 -26.88
CA GLU A 188 11.02 -13.32 -26.98
C GLU A 188 9.62 -13.88 -27.24
N PRO A 189 8.56 -13.29 -26.68
CA PRO A 189 7.20 -13.62 -27.08
C PRO A 189 6.98 -13.19 -28.54
N SER A 190 6.02 -13.85 -29.22
CA SER A 190 5.76 -13.64 -30.65
C SER A 190 5.58 -12.18 -31.07
N ASP A 191 4.91 -11.37 -30.27
CA ASP A 191 4.67 -9.95 -30.50
C ASP A 191 5.96 -9.13 -30.45
N GLU A 192 6.85 -9.41 -29.50
CA GLU A 192 8.16 -8.76 -29.42
C GLU A 192 9.10 -9.24 -30.53
N TYR A 193 9.12 -10.55 -30.82
CA TYR A 193 9.92 -11.13 -31.89
C TYR A 193 9.56 -10.52 -33.26
N LEU A 194 8.26 -10.35 -33.51
CA LEU A 194 7.69 -9.75 -34.73
C LEU A 194 7.69 -8.21 -34.71
N SER A 195 8.34 -7.58 -33.71
CA SER A 195 8.55 -6.14 -33.66
C SER A 195 10.00 -5.76 -34.03
N GLY A 196 10.17 -4.54 -34.57
CA GLY A 196 11.49 -4.02 -34.99
C GLY A 196 11.87 -4.39 -36.44
N ASN A 197 13.16 -4.56 -36.73
CA ASN A 197 13.65 -4.88 -38.08
C ASN A 197 13.46 -6.38 -38.40
N VAL A 198 12.20 -6.79 -38.58
CA VAL A 198 11.79 -8.19 -38.78
C VAL A 198 12.49 -8.85 -39.98
N ARG A 199 12.88 -8.07 -41.01
CA ARG A 199 13.57 -8.59 -42.19
C ARG A 199 14.95 -9.17 -41.88
N GLU A 200 15.71 -8.55 -40.97
CA GLU A 200 17.02 -9.06 -40.57
C GLU A 200 16.89 -10.32 -39.70
N LYS A 201 15.93 -10.33 -38.77
CA LYS A 201 15.66 -11.51 -37.93
C LYS A 201 15.26 -12.73 -38.76
N LEU A 202 14.37 -12.57 -39.75
CA LEU A 202 13.92 -13.64 -40.64
C LEU A 202 14.96 -14.12 -41.66
N GLN A 203 16.01 -13.33 -41.92
CA GLN A 203 17.07 -13.71 -42.86
C GLN A 203 18.14 -14.61 -42.21
N ILE A 204 18.25 -14.56 -40.88
CA ILE A 204 19.24 -15.32 -40.10
C ILE A 204 18.62 -16.60 -39.51
N ALA A 205 17.31 -16.59 -39.20
CA ALA A 205 16.54 -17.73 -38.71
C ALA A 205 16.39 -18.84 -39.76
#